data_AF-A0A5S4GBR1-F1
#
_entry.id   AF-A0A5S4GBR1-F1
#
_cell.length_a   1.000
_cell.length_b   1.000
_cell.length_c   1.000
_cell.angle_alpha   90.00
_cell.angle_beta   90.00
_cell.angle_gamma   90.00
#
_symmetry.space_group_name_H-M   'P 1'
#
loop_
_entity.id
_entity.type
_entity.pdbx_description
1 polymer ?
#
loop_
_entity_poly.entity_id
_entity_poly.type
_entity_poly.pdbx_seq_one_letter_code
_entity_poly.pdbx_strand_id
1 'polypeptide(L)'
;MKRKTLPILIGLLVAGCGSSGQPSPPSSPPPSGPPPGVSVSLAQWRSDEPVHALQVAVRNTSDTPVYFADLQLVTPSFKTLAPKTADATIKKTERTDLPIPFGAANCSPQGLPEVRPATVVAHLSTGSGPLRQVVFDVPHPDPLLARLLRDECSEFLIKQAASIEFGPEWTESSKAMRGELVVTRRGAGTVALNDMNGTTHFIVTPGHRPLGVLKATEQGLRAPIVLTPGRCDPHAFAEAKKAFLFPVRASIDGGEERVVIVVPPKPLQERLIAYALKTCGLGG
;
A
#
# COMPACT_ATOMS: atom_id res chain seq x y z
N MET A 1 33.99 76.19 33.66
CA MET A 1 34.87 76.87 32.67
C MET A 1 35.46 75.77 31.78
N LYS A 2 35.32 75.69 30.46
CA LYS A 2 35.08 76.66 29.39
C LYS A 2 34.19 75.99 28.31
N ARG A 3 33.27 76.79 27.75
CA ARG A 3 32.53 76.49 26.51
C ARG A 3 33.49 76.43 25.32
N LYS A 4 33.26 75.52 24.37
CA LYS A 4 33.50 75.75 22.94
C LYS A 4 32.45 75.01 22.10
N THR A 5 31.59 75.81 21.47
CA THR A 5 30.68 75.52 20.37
C THR A 5 31.43 75.57 19.03
N LEU A 6 31.16 74.63 18.10
CA LEU A 6 31.21 74.81 16.62
C LEU A 6 30.60 73.56 15.92
N PRO A 7 30.24 73.58 14.62
CA PRO A 7 28.86 73.65 14.19
C PRO A 7 28.41 72.45 13.33
N ILE A 8 27.12 72.51 13.01
CA ILE A 8 26.30 71.63 12.17
C ILE A 8 26.86 71.47 10.75
N LEU A 9 26.87 70.22 10.24
CA LEU A 9 26.78 69.93 8.80
C LEU A 9 25.67 68.89 8.59
N ILE A 10 24.58 69.33 7.96
CA ILE A 10 23.43 68.51 7.55
C ILE A 10 23.79 67.85 6.22
N GLY A 11 23.88 66.52 6.20
CA GLY A 11 23.95 65.72 4.98
C GLY A 11 22.61 65.04 4.74
N LEU A 12 21.84 65.54 3.76
CA LEU A 12 20.68 64.83 3.21
C LEU A 12 21.17 63.65 2.38
N LEU A 13 20.95 62.42 2.85
CA LEU A 13 21.08 61.20 2.07
C LEU A 13 19.67 60.74 1.65
N VAL A 14 19.35 60.95 0.38
CA VAL A 14 18.15 60.38 -0.25
C VAL A 14 18.46 58.93 -0.61
N ALA A 15 18.14 57.99 0.28
CA ALA A 15 18.16 56.56 -0.02
C ALA A 15 16.85 56.19 -0.73
N GLY A 16 16.90 56.00 -2.04
CA GLY A 16 15.78 55.46 -2.82
C GLY A 16 15.56 53.98 -2.49
N CYS A 17 14.41 53.65 -1.91
CA CYS A 17 13.96 52.26 -1.77
C CYS A 17 13.50 51.74 -3.14
N GLY A 18 14.44 51.21 -3.91
CA GLY A 18 14.13 50.32 -5.03
C GLY A 18 13.67 48.97 -4.48
N SER A 19 12.36 48.76 -4.42
CA SER A 19 11.78 47.44 -4.13
C SER A 19 12.03 46.52 -5.32
N SER A 20 13.15 45.80 -5.31
CA SER A 20 13.45 44.73 -6.24
C SER A 20 12.46 43.58 -6.02
N GLY A 21 11.35 43.63 -6.75
CA GLY A 21 10.39 42.54 -6.85
C GLY A 21 11.12 41.29 -7.34
N GLN A 22 11.24 40.31 -6.45
CA GLN A 22 11.80 39.01 -6.75
C GLN A 22 10.90 38.32 -7.79
N PRO A 23 11.42 37.88 -8.95
CA PRO A 23 10.61 37.22 -9.95
C PRO A 23 10.01 35.95 -9.34
N SER A 24 8.68 35.85 -9.38
CA SER A 24 7.98 34.62 -9.00
C SER A 24 8.44 33.49 -9.93
N PRO A 25 8.65 32.25 -9.42
CA PRO A 25 9.01 31.13 -10.27
C PRO A 25 7.94 30.93 -11.36
N PRO A 26 8.35 30.53 -12.59
CA PRO A 26 7.40 30.31 -13.67
C PRO A 26 6.36 29.27 -13.25
N SER A 27 5.09 29.64 -13.36
CA SER A 27 3.97 28.75 -13.12
C SER A 27 4.02 27.61 -14.13
N SER A 28 4.00 26.36 -13.67
CA SER A 28 3.96 25.20 -14.56
C SER A 28 2.74 25.30 -15.50
N PRO A 29 2.89 25.01 -16.80
CA PRO A 29 1.77 25.02 -17.74
C PRO A 29 0.68 24.04 -17.26
N PRO A 30 -0.60 24.34 -17.53
CA PRO A 30 -1.71 23.50 -17.09
C PRO A 30 -1.56 22.07 -17.64
N PRO A 31 -1.92 21.04 -16.86
CA PRO A 31 -1.83 19.66 -17.30
C PRO A 31 -2.65 19.45 -18.56
N SER A 32 -2.05 18.74 -19.50
CA SER A 32 -2.61 18.51 -20.82
C SER A 32 -3.30 17.14 -20.87
N GLY A 33 -4.34 17.01 -21.70
CA GLY A 33 -5.08 15.76 -21.83
C GLY A 33 -4.25 14.62 -22.45
N PRO A 34 -4.73 13.37 -22.35
CA PRO A 34 -4.11 12.20 -22.97
C PRO A 34 -3.85 12.39 -24.47
N PRO A 35 -2.72 11.89 -25.01
CA PRO A 35 -2.54 11.81 -26.46
C PRO A 35 -3.66 10.99 -27.11
N PRO A 36 -4.13 11.34 -28.33
CA PRO A 36 -5.14 10.56 -29.03
C PRO A 36 -4.76 9.08 -29.17
N GLY A 37 -5.69 8.18 -28.83
CA GLY A 37 -5.46 6.73 -28.89
C GLY A 37 -4.64 6.15 -27.73
N VAL A 38 -4.27 6.98 -26.73
CA VAL A 38 -3.58 6.52 -25.51
C VAL A 38 -4.53 6.59 -24.33
N SER A 39 -4.68 5.49 -23.62
CA SER A 39 -5.51 5.39 -22.42
C SER A 39 -4.82 4.55 -21.35
N VAL A 40 -5.21 4.73 -20.09
CA VAL A 40 -4.71 3.92 -18.98
C VAL A 40 -5.86 3.32 -18.19
N SER A 41 -5.58 2.18 -17.57
CA SER A 41 -6.43 1.56 -16.54
C SER A 41 -5.54 1.04 -15.42
N LEU A 42 -6.13 0.74 -14.26
CA LEU A 42 -5.39 0.18 -13.15
C LEU A 42 -5.54 -1.35 -13.11
N ALA A 43 -4.46 -2.03 -12.76
CA ALA A 43 -4.46 -3.46 -12.49
C ALA A 43 -3.56 -3.76 -11.29
N GLN A 44 -3.67 -4.96 -10.73
CA GLN A 44 -2.76 -5.44 -9.70
C GLN A 44 -2.50 -6.92 -9.91
N TRP A 45 -1.23 -7.28 -10.04
CA TRP A 45 -0.80 -8.68 -10.08
C TRP A 45 -0.63 -9.22 -8.67
N ARG A 46 -0.68 -10.55 -8.53
CA ARG A 46 -0.46 -11.22 -7.24
C ARG A 46 0.92 -10.94 -6.62
N SER A 47 1.91 -10.58 -7.44
CA SER A 47 3.25 -10.16 -7.00
C SER A 47 3.26 -8.76 -6.40
N ASP A 48 2.29 -7.93 -6.76
CA ASP A 48 2.27 -6.50 -6.43
C ASP A 48 1.64 -6.26 -5.05
N GLU A 49 0.67 -7.11 -4.68
CA GLU A 49 -0.01 -7.07 -3.39
C GLU A 49 0.93 -7.02 -2.17
N PRO A 50 1.89 -7.95 -1.98
CA PRO A 50 2.77 -7.94 -0.80
C PRO A 50 3.72 -6.74 -0.75
N VAL A 51 3.95 -6.07 -1.88
CA VAL A 51 4.88 -4.93 -2.00
C VAL A 51 4.19 -3.59 -2.18
N HIS A 52 2.87 -3.54 -1.97
CA HIS A 52 2.06 -2.32 -2.04
C HIS A 52 2.18 -1.59 -3.38
N ALA A 53 2.16 -2.36 -4.47
CA ALA A 53 2.23 -1.88 -5.84
C ALA A 53 0.95 -2.14 -6.62
N LEU A 54 0.79 -1.40 -7.71
CA LEU A 54 -0.21 -1.60 -8.75
C LEU A 54 0.44 -1.38 -10.12
N GLN A 55 -0.29 -1.71 -11.18
CA GLN A 55 0.11 -1.48 -12.55
C GLN A 55 -0.74 -0.40 -13.17
N VAL A 56 -0.09 0.54 -13.84
CA VAL A 56 -0.75 1.37 -14.85
C VAL A 56 -0.71 0.60 -16.16
N ALA A 57 -1.84 -0.01 -16.54
CA ALA A 57 -2.00 -0.70 -17.81
C ALA A 57 -2.25 0.31 -18.91
N VAL A 58 -1.21 0.60 -19.70
CA VAL A 58 -1.22 1.55 -20.81
C VAL A 58 -1.66 0.83 -22.09
N ARG A 59 -2.61 1.44 -22.80
CA ARG A 59 -3.01 1.06 -24.16
C ARG A 59 -2.64 2.19 -25.12
N ASN A 60 -2.06 1.83 -26.26
CA ASN A 60 -1.75 2.77 -27.35
C ASN A 60 -2.24 2.19 -28.67
N THR A 61 -3.30 2.75 -29.23
CA THR A 61 -3.88 2.32 -30.50
C THR A 61 -3.28 3.04 -31.71
N SER A 62 -2.48 4.08 -31.48
CA SER A 62 -1.83 4.85 -32.54
C SER A 62 -0.54 4.18 -33.00
N ASP A 63 -0.08 4.52 -34.21
CA ASP A 63 1.23 4.10 -34.70
C ASP A 63 2.37 5.00 -34.17
N THR A 64 2.04 6.04 -33.38
CA THR A 64 3.03 6.94 -32.77
C THR A 64 3.46 6.42 -31.40
N PRO A 65 4.75 6.12 -31.18
CA PRO A 65 5.24 5.74 -29.86
C PRO A 65 5.10 6.86 -28.84
N VAL A 66 4.79 6.49 -27.60
CA VAL A 66 4.69 7.41 -26.46
C VAL A 66 5.73 7.02 -25.42
N TYR A 67 6.61 7.95 -25.07
CA TYR A 67 7.60 7.76 -24.03
C TYR A 67 7.05 8.24 -22.69
N PHE A 68 7.03 7.37 -21.69
CA PHE A 68 6.68 7.67 -20.31
C PHE A 68 7.97 7.79 -19.48
N ALA A 69 8.26 8.99 -18.98
CA ALA A 69 9.38 9.21 -18.08
C ALA A 69 9.05 8.71 -16.67
N ASP A 70 7.88 9.08 -16.15
CA ASP A 70 7.39 8.71 -14.84
C ASP A 70 5.85 8.72 -14.76
N LEU A 71 5.32 8.06 -13.72
CA LEU A 71 3.89 7.98 -13.41
C LEU A 71 3.66 8.08 -11.90
N GLN A 72 2.52 8.66 -11.50
CA GLN A 72 2.00 8.58 -10.13
C GLN A 72 0.48 8.39 -10.10
N LEU A 73 -0.01 7.69 -9.08
CA LEU A 73 -1.43 7.68 -8.72
C LEU A 73 -1.74 8.87 -7.83
N VAL A 74 -2.79 9.62 -8.17
CA VAL A 74 -3.33 10.71 -7.35
C VAL A 74 -4.80 10.47 -7.10
N THR A 75 -5.18 10.38 -5.82
CA THR A 75 -6.56 10.29 -5.39
C THR A 75 -6.67 10.68 -3.92
N PRO A 76 -7.79 11.29 -3.47
CA PRO A 76 -8.02 11.50 -2.05
C PRO A 76 -8.15 10.21 -1.23
N SER A 77 -8.36 9.06 -1.86
CA SER A 77 -8.56 7.77 -1.17
C SER A 77 -7.27 7.18 -0.56
N PHE A 78 -6.11 7.57 -1.08
CA PHE A 78 -4.80 7.05 -0.66
C PHE A 78 -3.81 8.20 -0.52
N LYS A 79 -2.78 8.03 0.30
CA LYS A 79 -1.66 8.97 0.35
C LYS A 79 -0.97 9.03 -1.00
N THR A 80 -0.78 10.24 -1.53
CA THR A 80 0.00 10.44 -2.76
C THR A 80 1.47 10.17 -2.49
N LEU A 81 2.08 9.33 -3.32
CA LEU A 81 3.51 9.08 -3.32
C LEU A 81 4.18 9.87 -4.45
N ALA A 82 5.50 10.02 -4.36
CA ALA A 82 6.29 10.63 -5.43
C ALA A 82 6.17 9.81 -6.73
N PRO A 83 6.32 10.46 -7.92
CA PRO A 83 6.36 9.77 -9.19
C PRO A 83 7.38 8.64 -9.21
N LYS A 84 6.98 7.52 -9.83
CA LYS A 84 7.86 6.40 -10.10
C LYS A 84 8.39 6.53 -11.52
N THR A 85 9.71 6.56 -11.67
CA THR A 85 10.37 6.46 -12.96
C THR A 85 9.94 5.19 -13.69
N ALA A 86 9.46 5.36 -14.92
CA ALA A 86 9.09 4.27 -15.82
C ALA A 86 10.13 4.06 -16.91
N ASP A 87 10.69 5.17 -17.46
CA ASP A 87 11.66 5.19 -18.56
C ASP A 87 11.31 4.20 -19.68
N ALA A 88 10.08 4.31 -20.18
CA ALA A 88 9.49 3.30 -21.07
C ALA A 88 8.90 3.92 -22.33
N THR A 89 9.30 3.41 -23.50
CA THR A 89 8.67 3.76 -24.78
C THR A 89 7.59 2.75 -25.14
N ILE A 90 6.34 3.19 -25.14
CA ILE A 90 5.17 2.38 -25.45
C ILE A 90 4.79 2.56 -26.92
N LYS A 91 5.11 1.54 -27.72
CA LYS A 91 4.64 1.42 -29.11
C LYS A 91 3.16 1.05 -29.13
N LYS A 92 2.60 0.87 -30.34
CA LYS A 92 1.25 0.33 -30.51
C LYS A 92 1.08 -0.98 -29.72
N THR A 93 0.14 -1.00 -28.81
CA THR A 93 -0.13 -2.14 -27.93
C THR A 93 -1.55 -2.07 -27.38
N GLU A 94 -2.17 -3.23 -27.22
CA GLU A 94 -3.41 -3.32 -26.45
C GLU A 94 -3.16 -3.17 -24.95
N ARG A 95 -1.95 -3.52 -24.48
CA ARG A 95 -1.58 -3.42 -23.07
C ARG A 95 -0.07 -3.45 -22.84
N THR A 96 0.42 -2.54 -22.01
CA THR A 96 1.73 -2.63 -21.37
C THR A 96 1.61 -2.09 -19.95
N ASP A 97 2.09 -2.87 -18.99
CA ASP A 97 1.94 -2.56 -17.57
C ASP A 97 3.19 -1.86 -17.05
N LEU A 98 2.99 -0.70 -16.44
CA LEU A 98 4.03 0.08 -15.80
C LEU A 98 3.80 0.05 -14.28
N PRO A 99 4.68 -0.60 -13.50
CA PRO A 99 4.49 -0.78 -12.08
C PRO A 99 4.72 0.53 -11.32
N ILE A 100 3.79 0.90 -10.45
CA ILE A 100 3.94 2.01 -9.52
C ILE A 100 3.58 1.59 -8.09
N PRO A 101 4.24 2.15 -7.06
CA PRO A 101 3.74 2.04 -5.70
C PRO A 101 2.46 2.87 -5.55
N PHE A 102 1.62 2.51 -4.59
CA PHE A 102 0.54 3.37 -4.10
C PHE A 102 0.69 3.59 -2.60
N GLY A 103 0.24 4.72 -2.07
CA GLY A 103 0.38 5.03 -0.65
C GLY A 103 -0.71 4.37 0.19
N ALA A 104 -0.56 4.43 1.51
CA ALA A 104 -1.56 3.90 2.45
C ALA A 104 -2.93 4.55 2.25
N ALA A 105 -3.99 3.77 2.45
CA ALA A 105 -5.36 4.24 2.44
C ALA A 105 -5.61 5.34 3.49
N ASN A 106 -6.40 6.34 3.10
CA ASN A 106 -6.84 7.41 3.99
C ASN A 106 -8.09 6.94 4.74
N CYS A 107 -7.86 6.12 5.77
CA CYS A 107 -8.92 5.53 6.58
C CYS A 107 -9.44 6.46 7.67
N SER A 108 -10.68 6.22 8.09
CA SER A 108 -11.38 6.96 9.13
C SER A 108 -11.84 6.01 10.23
N PRO A 109 -11.78 6.41 11.51
CA PRO A 109 -12.29 5.57 12.60
C PRO A 109 -13.82 5.49 12.63
N GLN A 110 -14.52 6.33 11.85
CA GLN A 110 -15.98 6.35 11.79
C GLN A 110 -16.58 5.23 10.90
N GLY A 111 -15.76 4.57 10.07
CA GLY A 111 -16.21 3.49 9.20
C GLY A 111 -15.44 3.42 7.89
N LEU A 112 -15.95 2.61 6.96
CA LEU A 112 -15.34 2.47 5.64
C LEU A 112 -15.68 3.68 4.76
N PRO A 113 -14.67 4.42 4.25
CA PRO A 113 -14.91 5.48 3.28
C PRO A 113 -15.26 4.91 1.91
N GLU A 114 -16.03 5.67 1.13
CA GLU A 114 -16.20 5.38 -0.30
C GLU A 114 -14.96 5.78 -1.10
N VAL A 115 -14.67 5.02 -2.17
CA VAL A 115 -13.58 5.37 -3.09
C VAL A 115 -13.87 6.72 -3.74
N ARG A 116 -12.86 7.57 -3.84
CA ARG A 116 -12.92 8.88 -4.49
C ARG A 116 -12.35 8.79 -5.91
N PRO A 117 -12.72 9.72 -6.82
CA PRO A 117 -12.10 9.79 -8.15
C PRO A 117 -10.57 9.78 -8.08
N ALA A 118 -9.96 9.19 -9.11
CA ALA A 118 -8.52 9.02 -9.19
C ALA A 118 -8.00 9.41 -10.57
N THR A 119 -6.76 9.87 -10.61
CA THR A 119 -6.04 10.18 -11.84
C THR A 119 -4.67 9.56 -11.81
N VAL A 120 -4.18 9.14 -12.98
CA VAL A 120 -2.76 8.87 -13.20
C VAL A 120 -2.14 10.12 -13.80
N VAL A 121 -1.14 10.69 -13.12
CA VAL A 121 -0.35 11.81 -13.63
C VAL A 121 0.96 11.25 -14.17
N ALA A 122 1.33 11.62 -15.39
CA ALA A 122 2.53 11.14 -16.06
C ALA A 122 3.29 12.28 -16.72
N HIS A 123 4.62 12.22 -16.72
CA HIS A 123 5.43 12.98 -17.66
C HIS A 123 5.70 12.12 -18.89
N LEU A 124 5.24 12.58 -20.05
CA LEU A 124 5.38 11.84 -21.30
C LEU A 124 5.67 12.73 -22.51
N SER A 125 6.24 12.14 -23.55
CA SER A 125 6.38 12.73 -24.88
C SER A 125 5.79 11.80 -25.94
N THR A 126 5.38 12.38 -27.07
CA THR A 126 4.76 11.66 -28.19
C THR A 126 5.61 11.89 -29.43
N GLY A 127 6.14 10.83 -30.04
CA GLY A 127 7.11 10.95 -31.13
C GLY A 127 8.34 11.77 -30.71
N SER A 128 8.71 12.77 -31.52
CA SER A 128 9.80 13.72 -31.22
C SER A 128 9.35 14.98 -30.47
N GLY A 129 8.12 15.01 -29.96
CA GLY A 129 7.58 16.13 -29.19
C GLY A 129 8.27 16.32 -27.82
N PRO A 130 8.07 17.48 -27.17
CA PRO A 130 8.63 17.74 -25.85
C PRO A 130 7.98 16.86 -24.77
N LEU A 131 8.72 16.64 -23.67
CA LEU A 131 8.17 16.05 -22.45
C LEU A 131 7.15 17.02 -21.83
N ARG A 132 5.96 16.52 -21.50
CA ARG A 132 4.87 17.30 -20.88
C ARG A 132 4.15 16.49 -19.81
N GLN A 133 3.56 17.18 -18.84
CA GLN A 133 2.68 16.55 -17.87
C GLN A 133 1.31 16.25 -18.50
N VAL A 134 0.86 15.02 -18.35
CA VAL A 134 -0.43 14.51 -18.80
C VAL A 134 -1.19 13.91 -17.64
N VAL A 135 -2.49 14.18 -17.60
CA VAL A 135 -3.41 13.61 -16.61
C VAL A 135 -4.36 12.66 -17.32
N PHE A 136 -4.42 11.44 -16.83
CA PHE A 136 -5.38 10.42 -17.26
C PHE A 136 -6.40 10.21 -16.16
N ASP A 137 -7.68 10.37 -16.47
CA ASP A 137 -8.75 10.00 -15.56
C ASP A 137 -8.86 8.48 -15.46
N VAL A 138 -8.97 7.98 -14.23
CA VAL A 138 -9.30 6.58 -13.97
C VAL A 138 -10.83 6.49 -13.86
N PRO A 139 -11.47 5.46 -14.47
CA PRO A 139 -12.91 5.25 -14.33
C PRO A 139 -13.35 5.28 -12.87
N HIS A 140 -14.48 5.94 -12.60
CA HIS A 140 -15.01 6.07 -11.24
C HIS A 140 -16.44 5.50 -11.14
N PRO A 141 -16.71 4.60 -10.17
CA PRO A 141 -15.76 4.00 -9.24
C PRO A 141 -14.80 3.02 -9.94
N ASP A 142 -13.52 3.06 -9.56
CA ASP A 142 -12.56 2.03 -9.98
C ASP A 142 -12.68 0.83 -9.02
N PRO A 143 -12.97 -0.38 -9.52
CA PRO A 143 -13.21 -1.53 -8.68
C PRO A 143 -11.95 -2.01 -7.94
N LEU A 144 -10.75 -1.79 -8.49
CA LEU A 144 -9.50 -2.15 -7.83
C LEU A 144 -9.24 -1.20 -6.66
N LEU A 145 -9.33 0.10 -6.85
CA LEU A 145 -9.16 1.08 -5.78
C LEU A 145 -10.22 0.94 -4.68
N ALA A 146 -11.48 0.67 -5.06
CA ALA A 146 -12.54 0.39 -4.08
C ALA A 146 -12.21 -0.84 -3.22
N ARG A 147 -11.71 -1.91 -3.84
CA ARG A 147 -11.28 -3.12 -3.14
C ARG A 147 -10.12 -2.84 -2.19
N LEU A 148 -9.06 -2.19 -2.67
CA LEU A 148 -7.87 -1.85 -1.87
C LEU A 148 -8.22 -0.97 -0.66
N LEU A 149 -9.05 0.06 -0.89
CA LEU A 149 -9.50 0.97 0.17
C LEU A 149 -10.29 0.22 1.25
N ARG A 150 -11.25 -0.62 0.82
CA ARG A 150 -12.02 -1.45 1.74
C ARG A 150 -11.13 -2.39 2.54
N ASP A 151 -10.18 -3.06 1.89
CA ASP A 151 -9.31 -4.05 2.53
C ASP A 151 -8.41 -3.38 3.59
N GLU A 152 -7.71 -2.30 3.23
CA GLU A 152 -6.84 -1.56 4.17
C GLU A 152 -7.62 -0.88 5.30
N CYS A 153 -8.78 -0.28 5.01
CA CYS A 153 -9.58 0.38 6.05
C CYS A 153 -10.33 -0.61 6.94
N SER A 154 -10.69 -1.79 6.44
CA SER A 154 -11.20 -2.87 7.29
C SER A 154 -10.15 -3.32 8.29
N GLU A 155 -8.91 -3.49 7.83
CA GLU A 155 -7.79 -3.85 8.68
C GLU A 155 -7.48 -2.74 9.70
N PHE A 156 -7.48 -1.49 9.28
CA PHE A 156 -7.30 -0.32 10.15
C PHE A 156 -8.32 -0.29 11.31
N LEU A 157 -9.60 -0.54 11.02
CA LEU A 157 -10.66 -0.54 12.03
C LEU A 157 -10.44 -1.62 13.10
N ILE A 158 -10.04 -2.83 12.71
CA ILE A 158 -9.71 -3.89 13.68
C ILE A 158 -8.45 -3.54 14.47
N LYS A 159 -7.42 -3.01 13.81
CA LYS A 159 -6.13 -2.65 14.44
C LYS A 159 -6.23 -1.53 15.47
N GLN A 160 -7.28 -0.70 15.42
CA GLN A 160 -7.58 0.25 16.48
C GLN A 160 -8.00 -0.43 17.79
N ALA A 161 -8.69 -1.57 17.71
CA ALA A 161 -9.17 -2.30 18.88
C ALA A 161 -8.14 -3.31 19.42
N ALA A 162 -7.39 -3.99 18.54
CA ALA A 162 -6.38 -4.96 18.92
C ALA A 162 -5.28 -5.17 17.86
N SER A 163 -4.06 -5.51 18.29
CA SER A 163 -3.06 -6.12 17.41
C SER A 163 -3.25 -7.64 17.38
N ILE A 164 -3.00 -8.26 16.22
CA ILE A 164 -3.07 -9.71 16.01
C ILE A 164 -1.75 -10.12 15.37
N GLU A 165 -1.00 -10.99 16.04
CA GLU A 165 0.35 -11.37 15.65
C GLU A 165 0.57 -12.88 15.81
N PHE A 166 1.55 -13.44 15.10
CA PHE A 166 2.01 -14.80 15.36
C PHE A 166 2.78 -14.83 16.68
N GLY A 167 2.40 -15.75 17.58
CA GLY A 167 3.11 -15.96 18.83
C GLY A 167 4.58 -16.40 18.61
N PRO A 168 5.46 -16.17 19.60
CA PRO A 168 6.89 -16.46 19.45
C PRO A 168 7.20 -17.97 19.50
N GLU A 169 6.35 -18.77 20.13
CA GLU A 169 6.58 -20.19 20.37
C GLU A 169 5.90 -21.04 19.30
N TRP A 170 6.72 -21.81 18.58
CA TRP A 170 6.27 -22.72 17.53
C TRP A 170 7.00 -24.04 17.66
N THR A 171 6.25 -25.15 17.62
CA THR A 171 6.80 -26.50 17.73
C THR A 171 6.43 -27.34 16.52
N GLU A 172 7.42 -28.03 15.95
CA GLU A 172 7.19 -29.06 14.94
C GLU A 172 6.85 -30.38 15.66
N SER A 173 5.69 -30.94 15.39
CA SER A 173 5.28 -32.24 15.94
C SER A 173 4.34 -32.96 14.97
N SER A 174 4.48 -34.27 14.81
CA SER A 174 3.59 -35.09 13.95
C SER A 174 3.39 -34.51 12.54
N LYS A 175 4.48 -34.03 11.90
CA LYS A 175 4.46 -33.36 10.58
C LYS A 175 3.58 -32.10 10.52
N ALA A 176 3.38 -31.42 11.63
CA ALA A 176 2.63 -30.17 11.72
C ALA A 176 3.38 -29.11 12.53
N MET A 177 3.22 -27.84 12.17
CA MET A 177 3.74 -26.70 12.92
C MET A 177 2.64 -26.16 13.83
N ARG A 178 2.81 -26.29 15.14
CA ARG A 178 1.85 -25.83 16.15
C ARG A 178 2.33 -24.54 16.78
N GLY A 179 1.41 -23.59 16.95
CA GLY A 179 1.65 -22.32 17.61
C GLY A 179 0.32 -21.63 17.90
N GLU A 180 0.34 -20.32 17.99
CA GLU A 180 -0.83 -19.53 18.31
C GLU A 180 -0.75 -18.14 17.68
N LEU A 181 -1.93 -17.51 17.54
CA LEU A 181 -2.01 -16.06 17.39
C LEU A 181 -2.07 -15.43 18.78
N VAL A 182 -1.35 -14.32 18.95
CA VAL A 182 -1.42 -13.46 20.13
C VAL A 182 -2.19 -12.20 19.74
N VAL A 183 -3.27 -11.96 20.47
CA VAL A 183 -4.11 -10.77 20.31
C VAL A 183 -3.88 -9.88 21.51
N THR A 184 -3.50 -8.61 21.29
CA THR A 184 -3.26 -7.64 22.36
C THR A 184 -4.21 -6.46 22.22
N ARG A 185 -4.88 -6.09 23.31
CA ARG A 185 -5.80 -4.95 23.32
C ARG A 185 -5.08 -3.65 23.00
N ARG A 186 -5.72 -2.82 22.16
CA ARG A 186 -5.29 -1.46 21.81
C ARG A 186 -6.39 -0.42 22.05
N GLY A 187 -7.65 -0.84 22.00
CA GLY A 187 -8.81 0.01 22.18
C GLY A 187 -9.94 -0.65 22.96
N ALA A 188 -11.05 0.07 23.06
CA ALA A 188 -12.27 -0.40 23.70
C ALA A 188 -13.00 -1.45 22.85
N GLY A 189 -14.02 -2.06 23.45
CA GLY A 189 -14.88 -3.04 22.78
C GLY A 189 -14.38 -4.48 22.92
N THR A 190 -15.27 -5.41 22.59
CA THR A 190 -14.99 -6.84 22.52
C THR A 190 -14.48 -7.18 21.12
N VAL A 191 -13.35 -7.87 21.01
CA VAL A 191 -12.78 -8.30 19.73
C VAL A 191 -12.97 -9.80 19.58
N ALA A 192 -13.77 -10.24 18.62
CA ALA A 192 -13.92 -11.65 18.28
C ALA A 192 -13.02 -12.00 17.09
N LEU A 193 -12.17 -13.02 17.25
CA LEU A 193 -11.48 -13.68 16.14
C LEU A 193 -12.33 -14.87 15.74
N ASN A 194 -12.94 -14.80 14.56
CA ASN A 194 -13.91 -15.78 14.10
C ASN A 194 -13.23 -16.97 13.44
N ASP A 195 -12.33 -16.72 12.49
CA ASP A 195 -11.62 -17.76 11.74
C ASP A 195 -10.31 -17.20 11.17
N MET A 196 -9.44 -18.10 10.70
CA MET A 196 -8.22 -17.76 9.98
C MET A 196 -8.14 -18.68 8.77
N ASN A 197 -8.06 -18.11 7.57
CA ASN A 197 -7.91 -18.93 6.37
C ASN A 197 -6.44 -19.19 6.05
N GLY A 198 -6.18 -20.34 5.44
CA GLY A 198 -4.87 -20.69 4.93
C GLY A 198 -4.47 -19.88 3.69
N THR A 199 -3.23 -20.09 3.27
CA THR A 199 -2.73 -19.62 1.98
C THR A 199 -2.64 -20.79 1.00
N THR A 200 -2.24 -20.53 -0.24
CA THR A 200 -1.93 -21.61 -1.20
C THR A 200 -0.84 -22.56 -0.68
N HIS A 201 0.04 -22.09 0.20
CA HIS A 201 1.20 -22.82 0.70
C HIS A 201 0.96 -23.51 2.03
N PHE A 202 0.08 -22.95 2.84
CA PHE A 202 -0.16 -23.41 4.20
C PHE A 202 -1.66 -23.54 4.48
N ILE A 203 -2.08 -24.73 4.89
CA ILE A 203 -3.38 -24.95 5.51
C ILE A 203 -3.30 -24.49 6.96
N VAL A 204 -4.34 -23.80 7.42
CA VAL A 204 -4.53 -23.41 8.82
C VAL A 204 -5.62 -24.29 9.41
N THR A 205 -5.34 -24.92 10.54
CA THR A 205 -6.31 -25.63 11.36
C THR A 205 -6.42 -24.93 12.72
N PRO A 206 -7.52 -24.20 12.98
CA PRO A 206 -7.80 -23.61 14.29
C PRO A 206 -7.90 -24.68 15.39
N GLY A 207 -7.44 -24.37 16.61
CA GLY A 207 -7.65 -25.24 17.77
C GLY A 207 -9.12 -25.38 18.17
N HIS A 208 -9.90 -24.32 17.94
CA HIS A 208 -11.37 -24.30 18.07
C HIS A 208 -11.95 -23.18 17.19
N ARG A 209 -13.28 -23.16 17.04
CA ARG A 209 -14.03 -22.12 16.34
C ARG A 209 -15.16 -21.58 17.23
N PRO A 210 -15.35 -20.24 17.34
CA PRO A 210 -14.47 -19.18 16.83
C PRO A 210 -13.06 -19.28 17.43
N LEU A 211 -12.03 -18.71 16.78
CA LEU A 211 -10.63 -18.73 17.28
C LEU A 211 -10.50 -18.15 18.69
N GLY A 212 -11.38 -17.21 19.06
CA GLY A 212 -11.52 -16.74 20.44
C GLY A 212 -12.17 -15.37 20.52
N VAL A 213 -12.50 -14.95 21.74
CA VAL A 213 -13.11 -13.65 22.01
C VAL A 213 -12.30 -12.96 23.09
N LEU A 214 -11.73 -11.80 22.76
CA LEU A 214 -11.06 -10.90 23.68
C LEU A 214 -12.12 -9.96 24.30
N LYS A 215 -12.61 -10.30 25.48
CA LYS A 215 -13.65 -9.52 26.19
C LYS A 215 -13.10 -8.16 26.59
N ALA A 216 -13.96 -7.15 26.64
CA ALA A 216 -13.59 -5.76 26.97
C ALA A 216 -12.73 -5.60 28.25
N THR A 217 -12.86 -6.52 29.23
CA THR A 217 -12.12 -6.51 30.50
C THR A 217 -10.74 -7.19 30.44
N GLU A 218 -10.42 -7.90 29.37
CA GLU A 218 -9.20 -8.68 29.19
C GLU A 218 -8.16 -7.89 28.38
N GLN A 219 -6.86 -8.09 28.66
CA GLN A 219 -5.78 -7.40 27.95
C GLN A 219 -5.21 -8.17 26.76
N GLY A 220 -5.43 -9.48 26.71
CA GLY A 220 -4.97 -10.30 25.59
C GLY A 220 -5.66 -11.65 25.50
N LEU A 221 -5.53 -12.27 24.33
CA LEU A 221 -6.09 -13.57 23.96
C LEU A 221 -5.01 -14.35 23.20
N ARG A 222 -4.90 -15.64 23.49
CA ARG A 222 -4.08 -16.58 22.71
C ARG A 222 -4.99 -17.55 21.99
N ALA A 223 -4.83 -17.68 20.68
CA ALA A 223 -5.66 -18.54 19.83
C ALA A 223 -4.78 -19.61 19.18
N PRO A 224 -4.81 -20.86 19.68
CA PRO A 224 -4.01 -21.95 19.13
C PRO A 224 -4.35 -22.24 17.67
N ILE A 225 -3.32 -22.42 16.84
CA ILE A 225 -3.43 -22.78 15.42
C ILE A 225 -2.38 -23.82 15.04
N VAL A 226 -2.71 -24.60 14.02
CA VAL A 226 -1.79 -25.57 13.41
C VAL A 226 -1.62 -25.24 11.94
N LEU A 227 -0.37 -25.23 11.48
CA LEU A 227 -0.01 -25.05 10.07
C LEU A 227 0.52 -26.36 9.49
N THR A 228 0.04 -26.70 8.29
CA THR A 228 0.57 -27.80 7.46
C THR A 228 0.75 -27.35 6.01
N PRO A 229 1.61 -27.98 5.21
CA PRO A 229 1.72 -27.67 3.79
C PRO A 229 0.38 -27.87 3.09
N GLY A 230 -0.07 -26.85 2.37
CA GLY A 230 -1.23 -26.94 1.47
C GLY A 230 -0.89 -27.54 0.11
N ARG A 231 0.40 -27.48 -0.28
CA ARG A 231 0.94 -28.03 -1.52
C ARG A 231 2.35 -28.58 -1.29
N CYS A 232 2.68 -29.64 -2.02
CA CYS A 232 3.98 -30.31 -1.96
C CYS A 232 4.66 -30.46 -3.34
N ASP A 233 4.38 -29.54 -4.27
CA ASP A 233 5.10 -29.48 -5.55
C ASP A 233 6.21 -28.38 -5.50
N PRO A 234 7.40 -28.61 -6.09
CA PRO A 234 8.50 -27.64 -6.06
C PRO A 234 8.14 -26.26 -6.61
N HIS A 235 7.29 -26.22 -7.64
CA HIS A 235 6.83 -24.98 -8.26
C HIS A 235 6.09 -24.08 -7.27
N ALA A 236 5.33 -24.67 -6.32
CA ALA A 236 4.64 -23.91 -5.27
C ALA A 236 5.62 -23.01 -4.52
N PHE A 237 6.71 -23.57 -4.04
CA PHE A 237 7.66 -22.87 -3.17
C PHE A 237 8.56 -21.90 -3.97
N ALA A 238 8.90 -22.23 -5.21
CA ALA A 238 9.68 -21.35 -6.08
C ALA A 238 8.95 -20.05 -6.44
N GLU A 239 7.62 -20.07 -6.56
CA GLU A 239 6.81 -18.90 -6.95
C GLU A 239 5.95 -18.35 -5.80
N ALA A 240 6.41 -18.49 -4.56
CA ALA A 240 5.69 -18.14 -3.34
C ALA A 240 5.50 -16.62 -3.11
N LYS A 241 4.67 -15.95 -3.93
CA LYS A 241 4.40 -14.50 -3.85
C LYS A 241 3.62 -14.08 -2.59
N LYS A 242 2.66 -14.88 -2.14
CA LYS A 242 1.71 -14.56 -1.05
C LYS A 242 1.64 -15.65 0.03
N ALA A 243 2.69 -16.47 0.15
CA ALA A 243 2.67 -17.66 1.01
C ALA A 243 2.37 -17.36 2.48
N PHE A 244 2.69 -16.15 2.93
CA PHE A 244 2.64 -15.74 4.33
C PHE A 244 1.61 -14.63 4.62
N LEU A 245 0.72 -14.31 3.68
CA LEU A 245 -0.37 -13.36 3.90
C LEU A 245 -1.61 -14.11 4.40
N PHE A 246 -1.69 -14.36 5.72
CA PHE A 246 -2.79 -15.11 6.31
C PHE A 246 -3.96 -14.19 6.67
N PRO A 247 -5.15 -14.36 6.07
CA PRO A 247 -6.33 -13.58 6.45
C PRO A 247 -6.94 -14.10 7.75
N VAL A 248 -7.03 -13.23 8.75
CA VAL A 248 -7.79 -13.43 9.99
C VAL A 248 -9.10 -12.67 9.88
N ARG A 249 -10.20 -13.35 10.18
CA ARG A 249 -11.55 -12.77 10.23
C ARG A 249 -11.84 -12.33 11.65
N ALA A 250 -12.09 -11.03 11.84
CA ALA A 250 -12.34 -10.46 13.15
C ALA A 250 -13.50 -9.46 13.13
N SER A 251 -14.16 -9.29 14.27
CA SER A 251 -15.23 -8.30 14.46
C SER A 251 -15.07 -7.59 15.79
N ILE A 252 -15.63 -6.38 15.89
CA ILE A 252 -15.69 -5.59 17.12
C ILE A 252 -17.14 -5.48 17.53
N ASP A 253 -17.44 -5.78 18.80
CA ASP A 253 -18.77 -5.67 19.42
C ASP A 253 -19.89 -6.34 18.62
N GLY A 254 -19.60 -7.47 17.98
CA GLY A 254 -20.56 -8.22 17.15
C GLY A 254 -20.95 -7.54 15.85
N GLY A 255 -20.25 -6.47 15.46
CA GLY A 255 -20.44 -5.79 14.18
C GLY A 255 -19.91 -6.59 12.98
N GLU A 256 -19.81 -5.92 11.83
CA GLU A 256 -19.35 -6.52 10.58
C GLU A 256 -17.98 -7.23 10.73
N GLU A 257 -17.91 -8.44 10.18
CA GLU A 257 -16.66 -9.20 10.08
C GLU A 257 -15.72 -8.58 9.05
N ARG A 258 -14.49 -8.33 9.47
CA ARG A 258 -13.42 -7.71 8.69
C ARG A 258 -12.22 -8.64 8.59
N VAL A 259 -11.50 -8.52 7.48
CA VAL A 259 -10.28 -9.30 7.25
C VAL A 259 -9.07 -8.45 7.65
N VAL A 260 -8.17 -9.07 8.41
CA VAL A 260 -6.85 -8.54 8.75
C VAL A 260 -5.81 -9.50 8.17
N ILE A 261 -4.86 -8.99 7.39
CA ILE A 261 -3.74 -9.81 6.94
C ILE A 261 -2.67 -9.86 8.03
N VAL A 262 -2.41 -11.05 8.54
CA VAL A 262 -1.39 -11.30 9.57
C VAL A 262 -0.24 -12.06 8.94
N VAL A 263 0.97 -11.53 9.13
CA VAL A 263 2.20 -12.07 8.53
C VAL A 263 3.13 -12.59 9.63
N PRO A 264 3.58 -13.86 9.57
CA PRO A 264 4.62 -14.37 10.45
C PRO A 264 5.89 -13.51 10.40
N PRO A 265 6.60 -13.31 11.52
CA PRO A 265 7.90 -12.66 11.48
C PRO A 265 8.89 -13.47 10.62
N LYS A 266 9.88 -12.82 10.00
CA LYS A 266 10.83 -13.46 9.06
C LYS A 266 11.46 -14.76 9.60
N PRO A 267 11.94 -14.83 10.86
CA PRO A 267 12.47 -16.08 11.39
C PRO A 267 11.46 -17.23 11.40
N LEU A 268 10.17 -16.93 11.62
CA LEU A 268 9.12 -17.94 11.53
C LEU A 268 8.82 -18.33 10.08
N GLN A 269 8.85 -17.38 9.13
CA GLN A 269 8.70 -17.71 7.70
C GLN A 269 9.77 -18.69 7.23
N GLU A 270 11.04 -18.44 7.56
CA GLU A 270 12.16 -19.34 7.22
C GLU A 270 11.98 -20.74 7.81
N ARG A 271 11.57 -20.82 9.08
CA ARG A 271 11.24 -22.08 9.74
C ARG A 271 10.08 -22.81 9.07
N LEU A 272 9.03 -22.10 8.67
CA LEU A 272 7.88 -22.67 7.98
C LEU A 272 8.26 -23.20 6.58
N ILE A 273 9.14 -22.51 5.85
CA ILE A 273 9.68 -22.99 4.57
C ILE A 273 10.48 -24.28 4.79
N ALA A 274 11.45 -24.26 5.72
CA ALA A 274 12.28 -25.42 6.00
C ALA A 274 11.44 -26.64 6.42
N TYR A 275 10.48 -26.42 7.32
CA TYR A 275 9.48 -27.42 7.73
C TYR A 275 8.69 -27.98 6.53
N ALA A 276 8.19 -27.10 5.65
CA ALA A 276 7.37 -27.51 4.53
C ALA A 276 8.18 -28.31 3.50
N LEU A 277 9.38 -27.85 3.15
CA LEU A 277 10.29 -28.58 2.25
C LEU A 277 10.63 -29.95 2.80
N LYS A 278 10.98 -30.04 4.09
CA LYS A 278 11.25 -31.32 4.78
C LYS A 278 10.02 -32.24 4.76
N THR A 279 8.85 -31.71 5.11
CA THR A 279 7.59 -32.48 5.20
C THR A 279 7.15 -33.01 3.83
N CYS A 280 7.38 -32.23 2.77
CA CYS A 280 7.08 -32.58 1.40
C CYS A 280 8.17 -33.41 0.70
N GLY A 281 9.30 -33.71 1.36
CA GLY A 281 10.41 -34.47 0.77
C GLY A 281 11.20 -33.72 -0.31
N LEU A 282 11.22 -32.38 -0.24
CA LEU A 282 11.85 -31.49 -1.23
C LEU A 282 13.21 -30.94 -0.77
N GLY A 283 13.68 -31.31 0.42
CA GLY A 283 14.92 -30.80 1.04
C GLY A 283 16.18 -31.59 0.69
N GLY A 284 16.40 -31.86 -0.61
CA GLY A 284 17.65 -32.44 -1.13
C GLY A 284 18.73 -31.39 -1.31
#